data_AF-A0A504UK72-F1
#
_entry.id   AF-A0A504UK72-F1
#
_cell.length_a   1.000
_cell.length_b   1.000
_cell.length_c   1.000
_cell.angle_alpha   90.00
_cell.angle_beta   90.00
_cell.angle_gamma   90.00
#
_symmetry.space_group_name_H-M   'P 1'
#
loop_
_entity.id
_entity.type
_entity.pdbx_description
1 polymer ?
#
loop_
_entity_poly.entity_id
_entity_poly.type
_entity_poly.pdbx_seq_one_letter_code
_entity_poly.pdbx_strand_id
1 'polypeptide(L)'
;MFSEPRKSKMLRRSVLIAGALLLAGCQARPLYQDPDGRTKATLAAIAYSPADSRVGLETRNRLLFLTTGGAESTTPQYRVELDVTSTVEGVLLDRAADTANAGRAVATGTYTLKRISDDTVVKSGRRQAVALFDYPRQEFAKLRSVRDAETRAARELAELIYADLTMALGR
;
A
#
# COMPACT_ATOMS: atom_id res chain seq x y z
N MET A 1 53.42 -42.26 20.21
CA MET A 1 51.96 -42.41 20.20
C MET A 1 51.36 -41.33 21.10
N PHE A 2 50.94 -40.20 20.54
CA PHE A 2 49.88 -39.35 21.13
C PHE A 2 49.41 -38.40 20.03
N SER A 3 48.23 -38.72 19.49
CA SER A 3 47.55 -37.96 18.44
C SER A 3 46.70 -36.89 19.13
N GLU A 4 47.07 -35.61 18.97
CA GLU A 4 46.34 -34.49 19.55
C GLU A 4 45.15 -34.02 18.69
N PRO A 5 44.14 -33.40 19.32
CA PRO A 5 42.76 -33.43 18.85
C PRO A 5 42.46 -32.38 17.78
N ARG A 6 42.43 -32.80 16.52
CA ARG A 6 42.03 -32.01 15.34
C ARG A 6 40.55 -31.55 15.35
N LYS A 7 39.74 -31.98 16.33
CA LYS A 7 38.28 -31.82 16.38
C LYS A 7 37.81 -30.38 16.74
N SER A 8 38.55 -29.62 17.55
CA SER A 8 38.06 -28.29 18.02
C SER A 8 38.09 -27.20 16.95
N LYS A 9 39.11 -27.22 16.05
CA LYS A 9 39.20 -26.27 14.94
C LYS A 9 38.13 -26.51 13.87
N MET A 10 37.73 -27.76 13.64
CA MET A 10 36.62 -28.09 12.72
C MET A 10 35.25 -27.70 13.30
N LEU A 11 35.05 -27.86 14.61
CA LEU A 11 33.81 -27.47 15.29
C LEU A 11 33.61 -25.93 15.32
N ARG A 12 34.69 -25.17 15.57
CA ARG A 12 34.63 -23.69 15.51
C ARG A 12 34.29 -23.14 14.12
N ARG A 13 34.87 -23.74 13.06
CA ARG A 13 34.59 -23.32 11.68
C ARG A 13 33.16 -23.60 11.24
N SER A 14 32.61 -24.75 11.65
CA SER A 14 31.22 -25.11 11.34
C SER A 14 30.21 -24.20 12.04
N VAL A 15 30.45 -23.82 13.29
CA VAL A 15 29.61 -22.84 14.02
C VAL A 15 29.64 -21.45 13.35
N LEU A 16 30.81 -20.99 12.89
CA LEU A 16 30.93 -19.71 12.19
C LEU A 16 30.21 -19.70 10.83
N ILE A 17 30.32 -20.78 10.06
CA ILE A 17 29.62 -20.91 8.76
C ILE A 17 28.11 -21.00 8.96
N ALA A 18 27.65 -21.78 9.95
CA ALA A 18 26.23 -21.85 10.30
C ALA A 18 25.68 -20.50 10.78
N GLY A 19 26.46 -19.75 11.57
CA GLY A 19 26.10 -18.38 11.97
C GLY A 19 26.00 -17.42 10.78
N ALA A 20 26.93 -17.48 9.83
CA ALA A 20 26.89 -16.64 8.63
C ALA A 20 25.69 -16.97 7.71
N LEU A 21 25.30 -18.25 7.62
CA LEU A 21 24.10 -18.68 6.88
C LEU A 21 22.81 -18.19 7.52
N LEU A 22 22.74 -18.08 8.85
CA LEU A 22 21.60 -17.51 9.56
C LEU A 22 21.47 -15.99 9.33
N LEU A 23 22.59 -15.28 9.19
CA LEU A 23 22.61 -13.85 8.87
C LEU A 23 22.26 -13.53 7.41
N ALA A 24 22.51 -14.47 6.48
CA ALA A 24 22.09 -14.35 5.08
C ALA A 24 20.57 -14.44 4.86
N GLY A 25 19.79 -14.80 5.89
CA GLY A 25 18.34 -14.88 5.84
C GLY A 25 17.60 -13.54 5.86
N CYS A 26 18.26 -12.43 6.22
CA CYS A 26 17.66 -11.09 6.21
C CYS A 26 17.63 -10.50 4.79
N GLN A 27 16.76 -11.02 3.93
CA GLN A 27 16.59 -10.58 2.53
C GLN A 27 15.65 -9.36 2.38
N ALA A 28 15.52 -8.54 3.42
CA ALA A 28 14.63 -7.38 3.38
C ALA A 28 15.20 -6.33 2.41
N ARG A 29 14.58 -6.21 1.23
CA ARG A 29 14.86 -5.12 0.29
C ARG A 29 13.88 -3.97 0.54
N PRO A 30 14.36 -2.73 0.71
CA PRO A 30 13.47 -1.58 0.78
C PRO A 30 12.59 -1.52 -0.47
N LEU A 31 11.29 -1.31 -0.28
CA LEU A 31 10.32 -1.22 -1.38
C LEU A 31 10.68 -0.11 -2.40
N TYR A 32 11.33 0.96 -1.92
CA TYR A 32 11.76 2.09 -2.73
C TYR A 32 13.15 1.94 -3.36
N GLN A 33 13.82 0.80 -3.15
CA GLN A 33 15.13 0.56 -3.74
C GLN A 33 14.98 0.31 -5.25
N ASP A 34 15.40 1.27 -6.07
CA ASP A 34 15.33 1.19 -7.54
C ASP A 34 16.69 1.53 -8.17
N PRO A 35 17.68 0.61 -8.09
CA PRO A 35 19.06 0.91 -8.44
C PRO A 35 19.24 1.26 -9.92
N ASP A 36 18.40 0.69 -10.79
CA ASP A 36 18.46 0.87 -12.24
C ASP A 36 17.34 1.79 -12.78
N GLY A 37 16.51 2.38 -11.90
CA GLY A 37 15.35 3.21 -12.30
C GLY A 37 14.22 2.44 -13.00
N ARG A 38 14.34 1.12 -13.13
CA ARG A 38 13.42 0.27 -13.88
C ARG A 38 12.05 0.21 -13.22
N THR A 39 12.02 0.09 -11.89
CA THR A 39 10.76 -0.04 -11.14
C THR A 39 9.92 1.23 -11.31
N LYS A 40 10.54 2.40 -11.17
CA LYS A 40 9.89 3.68 -11.39
C LYS A 40 9.38 3.82 -12.83
N ALA A 41 10.17 3.41 -13.83
CA ALA A 41 9.74 3.44 -15.22
C ALA A 41 8.54 2.51 -15.50
N THR A 42 8.54 1.31 -14.92
CA THR A 42 7.43 0.35 -15.05
C THR A 42 6.16 0.84 -14.35
N LEU A 43 6.28 1.42 -13.15
CA LEU A 43 5.17 2.03 -12.42
C LEU A 43 4.59 3.24 -13.16
N ALA A 44 5.45 4.05 -13.80
CA ALA A 44 5.01 5.19 -14.61
C ALA A 44 4.23 4.79 -15.87
N ALA A 45 4.34 3.52 -16.32
CA ALA A 45 3.63 2.97 -17.47
C ALA A 45 2.26 2.36 -17.11
N ILE A 46 1.73 2.64 -15.91
CA ILE A 46 0.40 2.21 -15.46
C ILE A 46 -0.64 3.27 -15.84
N ALA A 47 -1.70 2.85 -16.53
CA ALA A 47 -2.93 3.61 -16.67
C ALA A 47 -3.95 3.16 -15.60
N TYR A 48 -4.68 4.11 -15.01
CA TYR A 48 -5.74 3.82 -14.03
C TYR A 48 -7.11 4.07 -14.67
N SER A 49 -8.09 3.22 -14.36
CA SER A 49 -9.48 3.46 -14.76
C SER A 49 -10.01 4.81 -14.25
N PRO A 50 -11.03 5.39 -14.91
CA PRO A 50 -11.76 6.52 -14.37
C PRO A 50 -12.31 6.20 -12.97
N ALA A 51 -12.54 7.24 -12.17
CA ALA A 51 -13.14 7.13 -10.85
C ALA A 51 -14.52 7.78 -10.85
N ASP A 52 -15.51 7.05 -10.34
CA ASP A 52 -16.92 7.49 -10.34
C ASP A 52 -17.36 8.12 -9.01
N SER A 53 -16.45 8.18 -8.03
CA SER A 53 -16.71 8.74 -6.71
C SER A 53 -15.59 9.70 -6.28
N ARG A 54 -15.89 10.63 -5.36
CA ARG A 54 -14.89 11.55 -4.80
C ARG A 54 -13.73 10.81 -4.12
N VAL A 55 -14.04 9.76 -3.37
CA VAL A 55 -13.03 8.95 -2.65
C VAL A 55 -12.22 8.12 -3.65
N GLY A 56 -12.86 7.58 -4.68
CA GLY A 56 -12.17 6.94 -5.81
C GLY A 56 -11.25 7.90 -6.54
N LEU A 57 -11.68 9.13 -6.80
CA LEU A 57 -10.87 10.15 -7.46
C LEU A 57 -9.65 10.54 -6.60
N GLU A 58 -9.82 10.73 -5.29
CA GLU A 58 -8.71 11.01 -4.37
C GLU A 58 -7.70 9.84 -4.36
N THR A 59 -8.20 8.60 -4.32
CA THR A 59 -7.36 7.38 -4.37
C THR A 59 -6.59 7.29 -5.69
N ARG A 60 -7.29 7.47 -6.83
CA ARG A 60 -6.70 7.49 -8.17
C ARG A 60 -5.63 8.58 -8.32
N ASN A 61 -5.94 9.80 -7.89
CA ASN A 61 -5.01 10.93 -7.99
C ASN A 61 -3.78 10.72 -7.10
N ARG A 62 -3.95 10.14 -5.91
CA ARG A 62 -2.81 9.76 -5.07
C ARG A 62 -1.96 8.68 -5.73
N LEU A 63 -2.57 7.66 -6.34
CA LEU A 63 -1.85 6.64 -7.11
C LEU A 63 -1.04 7.25 -8.27
N LEU A 64 -1.66 8.14 -9.06
CA LEU A 64 -0.97 8.90 -10.11
C LEU A 64 0.22 9.69 -9.54
N PHE A 65 0.03 10.36 -8.41
CA PHE A 65 1.13 11.07 -7.75
C PHE A 65 2.28 10.13 -7.36
N LEU A 66 1.97 8.96 -6.79
CA LEU A 66 2.97 7.98 -6.37
C LEU A 66 3.72 7.33 -7.55
N THR A 67 3.07 7.17 -8.71
CA THR A 67 3.68 6.52 -9.88
C THR A 67 4.38 7.46 -10.84
N THR A 68 3.86 8.67 -11.04
CA THR A 68 4.33 9.60 -12.09
C THR A 68 4.54 11.04 -11.59
N GLY A 69 4.23 11.33 -10.33
CA GLY A 69 4.18 12.70 -9.82
C GLY A 69 2.89 13.45 -10.20
N GLY A 70 1.88 12.76 -10.74
CA GLY A 70 0.53 13.31 -10.97
C GLY A 70 0.11 13.42 -12.44
N ALA A 71 0.99 13.08 -13.39
CA ALA A 71 0.65 13.03 -14.80
C ALA A 71 0.08 11.65 -15.20
N GLU A 72 -0.78 11.60 -16.21
CA GLU A 72 -1.20 10.32 -16.78
C GLU A 72 -0.09 9.69 -17.64
N SER A 73 -0.07 8.37 -17.72
CA SER A 73 0.88 7.63 -18.57
C SER A 73 0.59 7.89 -20.05
N THR A 74 1.59 8.39 -20.79
CA THR A 74 1.49 8.62 -22.24
C THR A 74 1.68 7.34 -23.06
N THR A 75 2.40 6.35 -22.52
CA THR A 75 2.69 5.07 -23.18
C THR A 75 2.38 3.88 -22.25
N PRO A 76 1.10 3.67 -21.89
CA PRO A 76 0.73 2.67 -20.90
C PRO A 76 1.03 1.25 -21.39
N GLN A 77 1.68 0.46 -20.52
CA GLN A 77 1.92 -0.97 -20.72
C GLN A 77 1.02 -1.83 -19.82
N TYR A 78 0.52 -1.22 -18.74
CA TYR A 78 -0.35 -1.86 -17.76
C TYR A 78 -1.60 -1.01 -17.53
N ARG A 79 -2.69 -1.68 -17.16
CA ARG A 79 -3.93 -1.04 -16.74
C ARG A 79 -4.33 -1.53 -15.36
N VAL A 80 -4.67 -0.60 -14.47
CA VAL A 80 -5.31 -0.88 -13.20
C VAL A 80 -6.79 -0.53 -13.32
N GLU A 81 -7.63 -1.57 -13.27
CA GLU A 81 -9.06 -1.41 -13.02
C GLU A 81 -9.23 -1.21 -11.51
N LEU A 82 -9.80 -0.07 -11.10
CA LEU A 82 -9.91 0.36 -9.72
C LEU A 82 -11.37 0.67 -9.39
N ASP A 83 -11.91 0.00 -8.36
CA ASP A 83 -13.21 0.31 -7.78
C ASP A 83 -13.02 0.66 -6.30
N VAL A 84 -13.55 1.82 -5.88
CA VAL A 84 -13.34 2.37 -4.53
C VAL A 84 -14.65 2.87 -3.95
N THR A 85 -14.93 2.38 -2.76
CA THR A 85 -16.09 2.76 -1.94
C THR A 85 -15.65 3.34 -0.61
N SER A 86 -16.52 4.16 0.00
CA SER A 86 -16.32 4.76 1.31
C SER A 86 -17.54 4.52 2.17
N THR A 87 -17.32 4.23 3.45
CA THR A 87 -18.37 4.16 4.47
C THR A 87 -17.94 4.97 5.69
N VAL A 88 -18.91 5.59 6.36
CA VAL A 88 -18.68 6.40 7.56
C VAL A 88 -19.56 5.86 8.67
N GLU A 89 -18.95 5.54 9.80
CA GLU A 89 -19.63 4.94 10.95
C GLU A 89 -19.29 5.70 12.24
N GLY A 90 -20.30 5.94 13.08
CA GLY A 90 -20.08 6.44 14.44
C GLY A 90 -19.56 5.31 15.35
N VAL A 91 -18.52 5.57 16.14
CA VAL A 91 -17.85 4.54 16.96
C VAL A 91 -17.86 4.83 18.46
N LEU A 92 -18.19 6.06 18.87
CA LEU A 92 -18.23 6.46 20.28
C LEU A 92 -19.51 7.23 20.56
N LEU A 93 -20.41 6.63 21.35
CA LEU A 93 -21.73 7.18 21.66
C LEU A 93 -21.66 8.15 22.85
N ASP A 94 -22.13 9.38 22.65
CA ASP A 94 -22.52 10.28 23.72
C ASP A 94 -23.91 9.87 24.24
N ARG A 95 -23.95 9.31 25.46
CA ARG A 95 -25.19 8.83 26.08
C ARG A 95 -26.16 9.96 26.45
N ALA A 96 -25.67 11.18 26.69
CA ALA A 96 -26.53 12.30 27.05
C ALA A 96 -27.22 12.88 25.82
N ALA A 97 -26.55 12.83 24.66
CA ALA A 97 -27.06 13.35 23.40
C ALA A 97 -27.62 12.28 22.44
N ASP A 98 -27.48 11.00 22.78
CA ASP A 98 -27.80 9.84 21.93
C ASP A 98 -27.22 9.95 20.49
N THR A 99 -26.01 10.50 20.40
CA THR A 99 -25.30 10.71 19.12
C THR A 99 -23.84 10.33 19.25
N ALA A 100 -23.21 9.94 18.14
CA ALA A 100 -21.78 9.65 18.16
C ALA A 100 -20.95 10.94 18.28
N ASN A 101 -19.97 10.98 19.17
CA ASN A 101 -19.00 12.08 19.28
C ASN A 101 -17.72 11.83 18.44
N ALA A 102 -17.48 10.59 18.02
CA ALA A 102 -16.41 10.20 17.10
C ALA A 102 -16.89 9.17 16.07
N GLY A 103 -16.23 9.16 14.93
CA GLY A 103 -16.51 8.25 13.83
C GLY A 103 -15.23 7.73 13.16
N ARG A 104 -15.44 6.79 12.24
CA ARG A 104 -14.40 6.30 11.33
C ARG A 104 -14.87 6.38 9.89
N ALA A 105 -14.02 6.88 9.02
CA ALA A 105 -14.16 6.76 7.57
C ALA A 105 -13.37 5.55 7.11
N VAL A 106 -14.00 4.67 6.34
CA VAL A 106 -13.44 3.42 5.86
C VAL A 106 -13.46 3.45 4.34
N ALA A 107 -12.29 3.60 3.74
CA ALA A 107 -12.11 3.49 2.29
C ALA A 107 -11.75 2.05 1.94
N THR A 108 -12.48 1.45 1.00
CA THR A 108 -12.21 0.11 0.52
C THR A 108 -12.03 0.11 -0.99
N GLY A 109 -10.91 -0.43 -1.45
CA GLY A 109 -10.56 -0.50 -2.86
C GLY A 109 -10.36 -1.94 -3.31
N THR A 110 -10.97 -2.31 -4.43
CA THR A 110 -10.62 -3.50 -5.20
C THR A 110 -9.89 -3.09 -6.47
N TYR A 111 -8.83 -3.79 -6.81
CA TYR A 111 -8.03 -3.47 -7.98
C TYR A 111 -7.58 -4.71 -8.75
N THR A 112 -7.45 -4.56 -10.07
CA THR A 112 -6.89 -5.56 -10.97
C THR A 112 -5.87 -4.91 -11.89
N LEU A 113 -4.61 -5.30 -11.77
CA LEU A 113 -3.50 -4.93 -12.65
C LEU A 113 -3.41 -5.94 -13.81
N LYS A 114 -3.61 -5.46 -15.03
CA LYS A 114 -3.48 -6.24 -16.27
C LYS A 114 -2.37 -5.70 -17.16
N ARG A 115 -1.67 -6.59 -17.86
CA ARG A 115 -0.76 -6.24 -18.95
C ARG A 115 -1.58 -5.98 -20.22
N ILE A 116 -1.34 -4.86 -20.89
CA ILE A 116 -2.17 -4.44 -22.03
C ILE A 116 -1.90 -5.30 -23.28
N SER A 117 -0.69 -5.84 -23.44
CA SER A 117 -0.31 -6.58 -24.65
C SER A 117 -1.05 -7.90 -24.86
N ASP A 118 -1.45 -8.58 -23.77
CA ASP A 118 -2.02 -9.92 -23.78
C ASP A 118 -3.21 -10.11 -22.80
N ASP A 119 -3.65 -9.02 -22.17
CA ASP A 119 -4.70 -8.97 -21.15
C ASP A 119 -4.45 -9.86 -19.90
N THR A 120 -3.19 -10.28 -19.68
CA THR A 120 -2.84 -11.11 -18.53
C THR A 120 -2.99 -10.34 -17.22
N VAL A 121 -3.71 -10.92 -16.26
CA VAL A 121 -3.80 -10.42 -14.90
C VAL A 121 -2.46 -10.65 -14.18
N VAL A 122 -1.74 -9.57 -13.89
CA VAL A 122 -0.47 -9.60 -13.16
C VAL A 122 -0.72 -9.68 -11.66
N LYS A 123 -1.70 -8.92 -11.17
CA LYS A 123 -2.05 -8.86 -9.74
C LYS A 123 -3.50 -8.41 -9.58
N SER A 124 -4.21 -8.95 -8.61
CA SER A 124 -5.46 -8.38 -8.11
C SER A 124 -5.48 -8.41 -6.59
N GLY A 125 -6.34 -7.60 -6.00
CA GLY A 125 -6.46 -7.53 -4.55
C GLY A 125 -7.59 -6.64 -4.07
N ARG A 126 -7.84 -6.75 -2.76
CA ARG A 126 -8.75 -5.87 -2.00
C ARG A 126 -7.96 -5.28 -0.83
N ARG A 127 -7.99 -3.96 -0.70
CA ARG A 127 -7.36 -3.21 0.39
C ARG A 127 -8.38 -2.31 1.07
N GLN A 128 -8.12 -2.02 2.34
CA GLN A 128 -8.97 -1.19 3.17
C GLN A 128 -8.08 -0.30 4.03
N ALA A 129 -8.47 0.95 4.16
CA ALA A 129 -7.83 1.92 5.05
C ALA A 129 -8.89 2.65 5.87
N VAL A 130 -8.50 3.01 7.10
CA VAL A 130 -9.41 3.62 8.08
C VAL A 130 -8.80 4.91 8.61
N ALA A 131 -9.61 5.97 8.66
CA ALA A 131 -9.27 7.22 9.31
C ALA A 131 -10.30 7.57 10.37
N LEU A 132 -9.85 7.78 11.60
CA LEU A 132 -10.68 8.22 12.72
C LEU A 132 -10.89 9.73 12.68
N PHE A 133 -12.04 10.20 13.15
CA PHE A 133 -12.34 11.63 13.27
C PHE A 133 -13.36 11.89 14.39
N ASP A 134 -13.39 13.13 14.87
CA ASP A 134 -14.38 13.58 15.86
C ASP A 134 -15.53 14.33 15.17
N TYR A 135 -16.71 14.32 15.80
CA TYR A 135 -17.88 15.09 15.40
C TYR A 135 -17.94 16.41 16.19
N PRO A 136 -17.51 17.55 15.63
CA PRO A 136 -17.66 18.85 16.27
C PRO A 136 -19.14 19.25 16.34
N ARG A 137 -19.47 20.12 17.29
CA ARG A 137 -20.85 20.63 17.50
C ARG A 137 -21.36 21.52 16.36
N GLN A 138 -20.45 22.13 15.59
CA GLN A 138 -20.81 23.02 14.50
C GLN A 138 -20.98 22.20 13.21
N GLU A 139 -22.14 22.32 12.56
CA GLU A 139 -22.54 21.42 11.46
C GLU A 139 -21.62 21.45 10.24
N PHE A 140 -21.06 22.61 9.87
CA PHE A 140 -20.10 22.68 8.78
C PHE A 140 -18.78 21.96 9.14
N ALA A 141 -18.28 22.15 10.35
CA ALA A 141 -17.07 21.50 10.86
C ALA A 141 -17.27 19.98 10.95
N LYS A 142 -18.49 19.54 11.28
CA LYS A 142 -18.92 18.13 11.23
C LYS A 142 -18.83 17.56 9.82
N LEU A 143 -19.38 18.24 8.82
CA LEU A 143 -19.26 17.80 7.42
C LEU A 143 -17.82 17.81 6.93
N ARG A 144 -17.02 18.78 7.36
CA ARG A 144 -15.60 18.88 7.01
C ARG A 144 -14.74 17.81 7.66
N SER A 145 -15.01 17.44 8.92
CA SER A 145 -14.26 16.38 9.61
C SER A 145 -14.46 15.02 8.96
N VAL A 146 -15.70 14.69 8.55
CA VAL A 146 -16.00 13.49 7.78
C VAL A 146 -15.24 13.49 6.45
N ARG A 147 -15.32 14.58 5.67
CA ARG A 147 -14.65 14.68 4.36
C ARG A 147 -13.13 14.58 4.47
N ASP A 148 -12.54 15.18 5.49
CA ASP A 148 -11.11 15.06 5.78
C ASP A 148 -10.72 13.59 6.05
N ALA A 149 -11.49 12.92 6.92
CA ALA A 149 -11.24 11.52 7.26
C ALA A 149 -11.30 10.63 6.01
N GLU A 150 -12.32 10.78 5.18
CA GLU A 150 -12.42 10.06 3.91
C GLU A 150 -11.23 10.33 2.98
N THR A 151 -10.74 11.58 2.90
CA THR A 151 -9.55 11.90 2.09
C THR A 151 -8.28 11.26 2.66
N ARG A 152 -8.11 11.25 3.99
CA ARG A 152 -6.97 10.56 4.63
C ARG A 152 -7.05 9.05 4.40
N ALA A 153 -8.22 8.45 4.54
CA ALA A 153 -8.44 7.02 4.26
C ALA A 153 -8.18 6.68 2.79
N ALA A 154 -8.63 7.51 1.84
CA ALA A 154 -8.36 7.34 0.41
C ALA A 154 -6.87 7.37 0.08
N ARG A 155 -6.11 8.30 0.69
CA ARG A 155 -4.67 8.40 0.47
C ARG A 155 -3.93 7.20 1.03
N GLU A 156 -4.29 6.75 2.23
CA GLU A 156 -3.70 5.55 2.83
C GLU A 156 -4.03 4.29 2.03
N LEU A 157 -5.28 4.17 1.54
CA LEU A 157 -5.67 3.11 0.63
C LEU A 157 -4.80 3.09 -0.63
N ALA A 158 -4.51 4.26 -1.21
CA ALA A 158 -3.61 4.39 -2.35
C ALA A 158 -2.17 3.97 -2.04
N GLU A 159 -1.63 4.26 -0.84
CA GLU A 159 -0.29 3.77 -0.43
C GLU A 159 -0.25 2.23 -0.37
N LEU A 160 -1.28 1.60 0.20
CA LEU A 160 -1.37 0.15 0.28
C LEU A 160 -1.44 -0.50 -1.11
N ILE A 161 -2.27 0.05 -2.00
CA ILE A 161 -2.38 -0.44 -3.39
C ILE A 161 -1.06 -0.17 -4.13
N TYR A 162 -0.45 1.00 -3.98
CA TYR A 162 0.85 1.33 -4.56
C TYR A 162 1.92 0.32 -4.14
N ALA A 163 1.97 -0.04 -2.86
CA ALA A 163 2.92 -1.06 -2.39
C ALA A 163 2.69 -2.41 -3.08
N ASP A 164 1.43 -2.83 -3.27
CA ASP A 164 1.13 -4.05 -4.01
C ASP A 164 1.57 -4.01 -5.47
N LEU A 165 1.36 -2.87 -6.14
CA LEU A 165 1.78 -2.66 -7.53
C LEU A 165 3.31 -2.68 -7.64
N THR A 166 4.02 -1.98 -6.75
CA THR A 166 5.49 -1.98 -6.69
C THR A 166 6.05 -3.38 -6.44
N MET A 167 5.44 -4.15 -5.53
CA MET A 167 5.87 -5.54 -5.29
C MET A 167 5.61 -6.46 -6.49
N ALA A 168 4.54 -6.22 -7.25
CA ALA A 168 4.19 -7.02 -8.42
C ALA A 168 5.09 -6.72 -9.63
N LEU A 169 5.50 -5.46 -9.80
CA LEU A 169 6.24 -4.98 -10.97
C LEU A 169 7.74 -4.75 -10.73
N GLY A 170 8.18 -4.65 -9.48
CA GLY A 170 9.59 -4.43 -9.09
C GLY A 170 10.44 -5.70 -9.09
N ARG A 171 10.16 -6.66 -9.97
CA ARG A 171 10.90 -7.93 -10.10
C ARG A 171 11.66 -8.01 -11.41
#